data_AF-A0A6I2XJA7-F1
#
_entry.id   AF-A0A6I2XJA7-F1
#
_cell.length_a   1.000
_cell.length_b   1.000
_cell.length_c   1.000
_cell.angle_alpha   90.00
_cell.angle_beta   90.00
_cell.angle_gamma   90.00
#
_symmetry.space_group_name_H-M   'P 1'
#
loop_
_entity.id
_entity.type
_entity.pdbx_description
1 polymer ?
#
loop_
_entity_poly.entity_id
_entity_poly.type
_entity_poly.pdbx_seq_one_letter_code
_entity_poly.pdbx_strand_id
1 'polypeptide(L)' 'MGSIGGPELIIGLIIVALLFGSRLPKLARNLGQATNEFKKGQASAAKDDAPKSDTPPSSN' A
#
# COMPACT_ATOMS: atom_id res chain seq x y z
N MET A 1 17.48 1.02 -32.24
CA MET A 1 16.82 1.92 -31.27
C MET A 1 16.89 1.26 -29.92
N GLY A 2 17.76 1.74 -29.04
CA GLY A 2 18.18 1.02 -27.83
C GLY A 2 17.01 0.69 -26.93
N SER A 3 16.83 -0.60 -26.60
CA SER A 3 16.04 -0.96 -25.44
C SER A 3 16.83 -0.49 -24.22
N ILE A 4 16.22 0.29 -23.35
CA ILE A 4 16.72 0.46 -21.98
C ILE A 4 16.81 -0.96 -21.41
N GLY A 5 18.02 -1.52 -21.40
CA GLY A 5 18.25 -2.88 -20.99
C GLY A 5 18.22 -2.98 -19.47
N GLY A 6 18.21 -4.22 -18.97
CA GLY A 6 18.45 -4.49 -17.56
C GLY A 6 19.67 -3.75 -16.99
N PRO A 7 20.80 -3.61 -17.72
CA PRO A 7 21.98 -2.88 -17.22
C PRO A 7 21.72 -1.40 -16.93
N GLU A 8 21.06 -0.66 -17.83
CA GLU A 8 20.77 0.76 -17.63
C GLU A 8 19.85 1.00 -16.42
N LEU A 9 18.86 0.13 -16.21
CA LEU A 9 17.99 0.22 -15.04
C LEU A 9 18.75 -0.04 -13.73
N ILE A 10 19.67 -1.01 -13.71
CA ILE A 10 20.49 -1.30 -12.53
C ILE A 10 21.39 -0.10 -12.20
N ILE A 11 22.02 0.52 -13.20
CA ILE A 11 22.85 1.71 -13.00
C ILE A 11 22.01 2.86 -12.44
N GLY A 12 20.82 3.11 -13.00
CA GLY A 12 19.90 4.13 -12.48
C GLY A 12 19.49 3.86 -11.03
N LEU A 13 19.21 2.60 -10.68
CA LEU A 13 18.86 2.19 -9.32
C LEU A 13 20.01 2.43 -8.34
N ILE A 14 21.24 2.14 -8.74
CA ILE A 14 22.44 2.43 -7.94
C ILE A 14 22.59 3.95 -7.72
N ILE A 15 22.42 4.77 -8.75
CA ILE A 15 22.50 6.24 -8.61
C ILE A 15 21.46 6.75 -7.62
N VAL A 16 20.20 6.32 -7.76
CA VAL A 16 19.12 6.68 -6.82
C VAL A 16 19.45 6.20 -5.40
N ALA A 17 19.98 4.98 -5.25
CA ALA A 17 20.38 4.46 -3.95
C ALA A 17 21.52 5.26 -3.31
N LEU A 18 22.47 5.78 -4.09
CA LEU A 18 23.56 6.63 -3.58
C LEU A 18 23.06 8.01 -3.17
N LEU A 19 22.16 8.63 -3.94
CA LEU A 19 21.62 9.96 -3.64
C LEU A 19 20.71 9.95 -2.41
N PHE A 20 19.83 8.95 -2.32
CA PHE A 20 18.84 8.88 -1.25
C PHE A 20 19.29 8.02 -0.07
N GLY A 21 20.23 7.09 -0.27
CA GLY A 21 20.75 6.20 0.75
C GLY A 21 19.66 5.43 1.48
N SER A 22 19.73 5.45 2.80
CA SER A 22 18.75 4.81 3.71
C SER A 22 17.39 5.53 3.76
N ARG A 23 17.22 6.69 3.11
CA ARG A 23 15.96 7.45 3.13
C ARG A 23 14.93 6.85 2.18
N LEU A 24 15.34 6.33 1.01
CA LEU A 24 14.41 5.75 0.03
C LEU A 24 13.59 4.58 0.61
N PRO A 25 14.19 3.59 1.31
CA PRO A 25 13.43 2.50 1.93
C PRO A 25 12.57 2.96 3.09
N LYS A 26 13.04 3.97 3.86
CA LYS A 26 12.29 4.53 4.99
C LYS A 26 11.05 5.28 4.52
N LEU A 27 11.15 6.04 3.44
CA LEU A 27 10.02 6.71 2.80
C LEU A 27 9.02 5.70 2.24
N ALA A 28 9.50 4.65 1.54
CA ALA A 28 8.63 3.60 1.03
C ALA A 28 7.88 2.86 2.15
N ARG A 29 8.56 2.54 3.26
CA ARG A 29 7.94 1.90 4.44
C ARG A 29 6.87 2.79 5.06
N ASN A 30 7.18 4.06 5.32
CA ASN A 30 6.24 5.00 5.92
C ASN A 30 5.02 5.24 5.03
N LEU A 31 5.24 5.42 3.71
CA LEU A 31 4.16 5.58 2.73
C LEU A 31 3.29 4.32 2.63
N GLY A 32 3.92 3.14 2.66
CA GLY A 32 3.23 1.85 2.65
C GLY A 32 2.34 1.66 3.89
N GLN A 33 2.84 2.03 5.07
CA GLN A 33 2.07 2.00 6.31
C GLN A 33 0.88 2.95 6.26
N ALA A 34 1.07 4.21 5.86
CA ALA A 34 -0.01 5.18 5.70
C ALA A 34 -1.07 4.71 4.70
N THR A 35 -0.65 4.15 3.56
CA THR A 35 -1.56 3.61 2.55
C THR A 35 -2.34 2.39 3.07
N ASN A 36 -1.69 1.53 3.85
CA ASN A 36 -2.31 0.35 4.45
C ASN A 36 -3.37 0.74 5.49
N GLU A 37 -3.06 1.68 6.37
CA GLU A 37 -4.01 2.21 7.36
C GLU A 37 -5.18 2.93 6.69
N PHE A 38 -4.92 3.71 5.64
CA PHE A 38 -5.96 4.35 4.85
C PHE A 38 -6.92 3.34 4.19
N LYS A 39 -6.38 2.28 3.58
CA LYS A 39 -7.20 1.19 3.01
C LYS A 39 -8.01 0.46 4.08
N LYS A 40 -7.42 0.21 5.25
CA LYS A 40 -8.12 -0.42 6.38
C LYS A 40 -9.28 0.45 6.88
N GLY A 41 -9.05 1.75 7.05
CA GLY A 41 -10.09 2.70 7.47
C GLY A 41 -11.25 2.75 6.48
N GLN A 42 -10.97 2.82 5.17
CA GLN A 42 -12.02 2.76 4.14
C GLN A 42 -12.79 1.44 4.13
N ALA A 43 -12.10 0.31 4.29
CA ALA A 43 -12.74 -1.01 4.34
C ALA A 43 -13.59 -1.21 5.60
N SER A 44 -13.20 -0.63 6.72
CA SER A 44 -14.00 -0.60 7.95
C SER A 44 -15.25 0.27 7.79
N ALA A 45 -15.11 1.48 7.23
CA ALA A 45 -16.25 2.35 6.95
C ALA A 45 -17.29 1.68 6.04
N ALA A 46 -16.84 1.03 4.95
CA ALA A 46 -17.72 0.30 4.04
C ALA A 46 -18.40 -0.93 4.66
N LYS A 47 -17.86 -1.49 5.76
CA LYS A 47 -18.47 -2.62 6.48
C LYS A 47 -19.44 -2.19 7.57
N ASP A 48 -19.25 -1.00 8.14
CA ASP A 48 -20.16 -0.47 9.18
C ASP A 48 -21.49 0.03 8.59
N ASP A 49 -21.56 0.28 7.27
CA ASP A 49 -22.79 0.55 6.51
C ASP A 49 -23.53 -0.72 6.06
N ALA A 50 -23.01 -1.92 6.34
CA ALA A 50 -23.80 -3.14 6.17
C ALA A 50 -24.82 -3.21 7.31
N PRO A 51 -26.14 -3.30 7.03
CA PRO A 51 -27.13 -3.46 8.08
C PRO A 51 -26.76 -4.75 8.82
N LYS A 52 -26.39 -4.61 10.10
CA LYS A 52 -26.38 -5.75 11.01
C LYS A 52 -27.80 -6.28 10.94
N SER A 53 -27.96 -7.43 10.28
CA SER A 53 -29.19 -8.18 10.21
C SER A 53 -29.52 -8.63 11.63
N ASP A 54 -30.19 -7.74 12.37
CA ASP A 54 -30.97 -8.04 13.55
C ASP A 54 -32.17 -8.88 13.08
N THR A 55 -31.93 -10.16 12.82
CA THR A 55 -33.01 -11.14 12.78
C THR A 55 -33.23 -11.58 14.23
N PRO A 56 -34.34 -11.19 14.90
CA PRO A 56 -34.66 -11.75 16.21
C PRO A 56 -34.92 -13.25 16.02
N PRO A 57 -34.53 -14.11 16.98
CA PRO A 57 -34.85 -15.53 16.88
C PRO A 57 -36.38 -15.66 16.99
N SER A 58 -37.02 -15.96 15.86
CA SER A 58 -38.44 -16.33 15.82
C SER A 58 -38.58 -17.72 16.45
N SER A 59 -39.00 -17.74 17.72
CA SER A 59 -39.50 -18.95 18.39
C SER A 59 -40.90 -19.30 17.84
N ASN A 60 -41.05 -20.53 17.35
CA ASN A 60 -42.34 -21.23 17.19
C ASN A 60 -42.15 -22.66 17.68
#